data_AF-A0A183KU92-F1
#
_entry.id   AF-A0A183KU92-F1
#
_cell.length_a   1.000
_cell.length_b   1.000
_cell.length_c   1.000
_cell.angle_alpha   90.00
_cell.angle_beta   90.00
_cell.angle_gamma   90.00
#
_symmetry.space_group_name_H-M   'P 1'
#
loop_
_entity.id
_entity.type
_entity.pdbx_description
1 polymer ?
#
loop_
_entity_poly.entity_id
_entity_poly.type
_entity_poly.pdbx_seq_one_letter_code
_entity_poly.pdbx_strand_id
1 'polypeptide(L)'
;MKCLTAEAQEDRGGKNGNRKQLAAAEKQAGLPVAPYMDPDLVVKSSSQLNFLHSILIPLVKELNHIFRELHVLLESAHRRSEHFSKIRQYELAQQEMDSICGSTSVITTSSSTVPITTITSTSVCHVMKSNVRVSLLLLLFN
;
A
#
# COMPACT_ATOMS: atom_id res chain seq x y z
N MET A 1 8.16 23.97 -41.07
CA MET A 1 8.94 22.87 -40.49
C MET A 1 9.36 23.24 -39.08
N LYS A 2 8.68 22.72 -38.07
CA LYS A 2 9.15 22.73 -36.67
C LYS A 2 8.92 21.33 -36.13
N CYS A 3 10.03 20.64 -35.94
CA CYS A 3 10.14 19.32 -35.33
C CYS A 3 9.73 19.45 -33.85
N LEU A 4 8.66 18.78 -33.43
CA LEU A 4 8.48 18.44 -32.01
C LEU A 4 8.89 16.98 -31.86
N THR A 5 10.10 16.79 -31.34
CA THR A 5 10.57 15.52 -30.79
C THR A 5 9.72 15.19 -29.57
N ALA A 6 8.94 14.11 -29.70
CA ALA A 6 8.29 13.45 -28.58
C ALA A 6 9.36 12.64 -27.84
N GLU A 7 9.83 13.15 -26.71
CA GLU A 7 10.64 12.38 -25.76
C GLU A 7 9.69 11.48 -24.96
N ALA A 8 9.39 10.30 -25.51
CA ALA A 8 8.74 9.22 -24.78
C ALA A 8 9.78 8.57 -23.85
N GLN A 9 9.74 8.92 -22.57
CA GLN A 9 10.61 8.33 -21.57
C GLN A 9 10.08 6.93 -21.21
N GLU A 10 10.70 5.91 -21.80
CA GLU A 10 10.46 4.50 -21.51
C GLU A 10 11.06 4.13 -20.14
N ASP A 11 10.26 4.27 -19.08
CA ASP A 11 10.61 3.76 -17.74
C ASP A 11 10.39 2.25 -17.68
N ARG A 12 11.50 1.50 -17.71
CA ARG A 12 11.55 0.06 -17.49
C ARG A 12 11.36 -0.26 -16.00
N GLY A 13 10.13 -0.04 -15.50
CA GLY A 13 9.67 -0.42 -14.16
C GLY A 13 9.03 -1.80 -14.15
N GLY A 14 9.64 -2.74 -13.43
CA GLY A 14 9.23 -4.15 -13.35
C GLY A 14 7.76 -4.40 -13.00
N LYS A 15 7.32 -5.65 -13.26
CA LYS A 15 5.97 -6.26 -13.27
C LYS A 15 4.95 -5.92 -12.14
N ASN A 16 5.20 -4.95 -11.27
CA ASN A 16 4.25 -4.34 -10.35
C ASN A 16 3.59 -3.05 -10.88
N GLY A 17 3.93 -2.61 -12.10
CA GLY A 17 3.50 -1.31 -12.65
C GLY A 17 2.04 -1.19 -13.10
N ASN A 18 1.32 -2.28 -13.38
CA ASN A 18 0.09 -2.19 -14.17
C ASN A 18 -1.20 -1.88 -13.39
N ARG A 19 -1.26 -2.11 -12.07
CA ARG A 19 -2.49 -1.86 -11.29
C ARG A 19 -2.66 -0.40 -10.86
N LYS A 20 -1.57 0.34 -10.73
CA LYS A 20 -1.62 1.77 -10.40
C LYS A 20 -2.03 2.64 -11.60
N GLN A 21 -2.01 2.07 -12.81
CA GLN A 21 -2.21 2.83 -14.05
C GLN A 21 -3.66 3.27 -14.25
N LEU A 22 -4.66 2.45 -13.90
CA LEU A 22 -6.06 2.82 -14.12
C LEU A 22 -6.49 3.99 -13.23
N ALA A 23 -6.27 3.88 -11.91
CA ALA A 23 -6.57 4.97 -10.97
C ALA A 23 -5.76 6.23 -11.28
N ALA A 24 -4.51 6.10 -11.73
CA ALA A 24 -3.70 7.23 -12.17
C ALA A 24 -4.26 7.89 -13.45
N ALA A 25 -4.72 7.09 -14.41
CA ALA A 25 -5.35 7.59 -15.64
C ALA A 25 -6.70 8.28 -15.35
N GLU A 26 -7.52 7.71 -14.48
CA GLU A 26 -8.78 8.33 -14.04
C GLU A 26 -8.52 9.67 -13.33
N LYS A 27 -7.55 9.74 -12.41
CA LYS A 27 -7.12 10.99 -11.77
C LYS A 27 -6.65 12.03 -12.80
N GLN A 28 -5.82 11.62 -13.78
CA GLN A 28 -5.33 12.51 -14.85
C GLN A 28 -6.45 12.99 -15.78
N ALA A 29 -7.46 12.15 -16.03
CA ALA A 29 -8.63 12.49 -16.83
C ALA A 29 -9.70 13.27 -16.05
N GLY A 30 -9.50 13.53 -14.76
CA GLY A 30 -10.49 14.21 -13.90
C GLY A 30 -11.72 13.36 -13.56
N LEU A 31 -11.62 12.04 -13.70
CA LEU A 31 -12.69 11.09 -13.39
C LEU A 31 -12.66 10.70 -11.89
N PRO A 32 -13.83 10.43 -11.29
CA PRO A 32 -13.89 9.97 -9.91
C PRO A 32 -13.24 8.58 -9.77
N VAL A 33 -12.36 8.41 -8.79
CA VAL A 33 -11.74 7.13 -8.44
C VAL A 33 -12.42 6.55 -7.21
N ALA A 34 -12.80 5.28 -7.27
CA ALA A 34 -13.37 4.59 -6.11
C ALA A 34 -12.32 4.45 -4.98
N PRO A 35 -12.69 4.66 -3.70
CA PRO A 35 -11.72 4.63 -2.59
C PRO A 35 -10.93 3.33 -2.48
N TYR A 36 -11.52 2.18 -2.82
CA TYR A 36 -10.85 0.86 -2.78
C TYR A 36 -9.92 0.59 -3.97
N MET A 37 -9.85 1.52 -4.94
CA MET A 37 -8.94 1.48 -6.08
C MET A 37 -7.82 2.53 -5.98
N ASP A 38 -7.95 3.51 -5.08
CA ASP A 38 -6.94 4.55 -4.90
C ASP A 38 -5.70 3.98 -4.20
N PRO A 39 -4.52 3.94 -4.86
CA PRO A 39 -3.30 3.41 -4.25
C PRO A 39 -2.86 4.14 -2.98
N ASP A 40 -3.28 5.39 -2.78
CA ASP A 40 -2.93 6.18 -1.60
C ASP A 40 -3.79 5.83 -0.39
N LEU A 41 -4.98 5.27 -0.62
CA LEU A 41 -5.96 4.95 0.41
C LEU A 41 -6.09 3.44 0.67
N VAL A 42 -5.57 2.62 -0.25
CA VAL A 42 -5.72 1.17 -0.22
C VAL A 42 -4.52 0.49 0.41
N VAL A 43 -4.73 -0.08 1.60
CA VAL A 43 -3.80 -1.07 2.14
C VAL A 43 -4.18 -2.45 1.64
N LYS A 44 -3.24 -3.12 0.96
CA LYS A 44 -3.48 -4.41 0.29
C LYS A 44 -4.07 -5.46 1.23
N SER A 45 -3.51 -5.64 2.43
CA SER A 45 -3.99 -6.63 3.40
C SER A 45 -5.47 -6.39 3.79
N SER A 46 -5.83 -5.13 4.05
CA SER A 46 -7.19 -4.73 4.46
C SER A 46 -8.23 -4.97 3.37
N SER A 47 -7.91 -4.57 2.13
CA SER A 47 -8.77 -4.79 0.96
C SER A 47 -9.01 -6.29 0.72
N GLN A 48 -7.96 -7.11 0.86
CA GLN A 48 -8.06 -8.55 0.69
C GLN A 48 -8.88 -9.22 1.81
N LEU A 49 -8.68 -8.82 3.07
CA LEU A 49 -9.48 -9.31 4.19
C LEU A 49 -10.96 -8.98 4.00
N ASN A 50 -11.27 -7.73 3.63
CA ASN A 50 -12.64 -7.30 3.39
C ASN A 50 -13.30 -8.11 2.25
N PHE A 51 -12.59 -8.33 1.14
CA PHE A 51 -13.09 -9.16 0.06
C PHE A 51 -13.33 -10.61 0.49
N LEU A 52 -12.39 -11.21 1.23
CA LEU A 52 -12.51 -12.59 1.70
C LEU A 52 -13.68 -12.77 2.67
N HIS A 53 -13.81 -11.89 3.68
CA HIS A 53 -14.82 -12.01 4.73
C HIS A 53 -16.22 -11.63 4.25
N SER A 54 -16.34 -10.57 3.45
CA SER A 54 -17.64 -10.02 3.08
C SER A 54 -18.21 -10.60 1.80
N ILE A 55 -17.38 -11.20 0.94
CA ILE A 55 -17.80 -11.67 -0.39
C ILE A 55 -17.43 -13.14 -0.59
N LEU A 56 -16.14 -13.46 -0.65
CA LEU A 56 -15.71 -14.76 -1.16
C LEU A 56 -16.09 -15.92 -0.24
N ILE A 57 -15.82 -15.83 1.06
CA ILE A 57 -16.13 -16.90 2.01
C ILE A 57 -17.65 -17.10 2.12
N PRO A 58 -18.48 -16.06 2.32
CA PRO A 58 -19.94 -16.23 2.32
C PRO A 58 -20.46 -16.87 1.03
N LEU A 59 -20.01 -16.39 -0.13
CA LEU A 59 -20.45 -16.92 -1.42
C LEU A 59 -20.10 -18.41 -1.57
N VAL A 60 -18.84 -18.78 -1.32
CA VAL A 60 -18.39 -20.17 -1.45
C VAL A 60 -19.05 -21.06 -0.41
N LYS A 61 -19.29 -20.56 0.81
CA LYS A 61 -20.00 -21.29 1.85
C LYS A 61 -21.41 -21.67 1.40
N GLU A 62 -22.15 -20.74 0.81
CA GLU A 62 -23.50 -21.04 0.29
C GLU A 62 -23.43 -22.06 -0.85
N LEU A 63 -22.52 -21.89 -1.81
CA LEU A 63 -22.37 -22.82 -2.94
C LEU A 63 -21.91 -24.21 -2.50
N ASN A 64 -21.10 -24.32 -1.45
CA ASN A 64 -20.58 -25.59 -0.94
C ASN A 64 -21.68 -26.52 -0.40
N HIS A 65 -22.86 -25.98 -0.02
CA HIS A 65 -24.01 -26.82 0.34
C HIS A 65 -24.53 -27.63 -0.85
N ILE A 66 -24.42 -27.10 -2.07
CA ILE A 66 -24.87 -27.72 -3.31
C ILE A 66 -23.72 -28.52 -3.94
N PHE A 67 -22.54 -27.92 -4.00
CA PHE A 67 -21.35 -28.49 -4.64
C PHE A 67 -20.28 -28.77 -3.58
N ARG A 68 -20.35 -29.95 -2.95
CA ARG A 68 -19.45 -30.32 -1.84
C ARG A 68 -17.96 -30.35 -2.20
N GLU A 69 -17.63 -30.48 -3.48
CA GLU A 69 -16.25 -30.42 -3.98
C GLU A 69 -15.60 -29.04 -3.73
N LEU A 70 -16.40 -27.98 -3.56
CA LEU A 70 -15.93 -26.64 -3.25
C LEU A 70 -15.37 -26.50 -1.82
N HIS A 71 -15.45 -27.53 -0.98
CA HIS A 71 -14.89 -27.49 0.37
C HIS A 71 -13.39 -27.16 0.36
N VAL A 72 -12.65 -27.67 -0.63
CA VAL A 72 -11.21 -27.36 -0.79
C VAL A 72 -10.98 -25.87 -1.08
N LEU A 73 -11.86 -25.25 -1.86
CA LEU A 73 -11.82 -23.81 -2.14
C LEU A 73 -12.18 -22.99 -0.89
N LEU A 74 -13.18 -23.44 -0.12
CA LEU A 74 -13.57 -22.80 1.14
C LEU A 74 -12.42 -22.81 2.16
N GLU A 75 -11.77 -23.96 2.35
CA GLU A 75 -10.59 -24.08 3.22
C GLU A 75 -9.43 -23.19 2.74
N SER A 76 -9.22 -23.12 1.43
CA SER A 76 -8.21 -22.24 0.83
C SER A 76 -8.50 -20.76 1.10
N ALA A 77 -9.77 -20.35 1.03
CA ALA A 77 -10.19 -18.99 1.35
C ALA A 77 -9.97 -18.65 2.83
N HIS A 78 -10.28 -19.57 3.75
CA HIS A 78 -10.01 -19.41 5.18
C HIS A 78 -8.51 -19.26 5.47
N ARG A 79 -7.67 -20.16 4.92
CA ARG A 79 -6.21 -20.08 5.06
C ARG A 79 -5.66 -18.77 4.51
N ARG A 80 -6.23 -18.28 3.40
CA ARG A 80 -5.82 -16.99 2.82
C ARG A 80 -6.21 -15.81 3.70
N SER A 81 -7.38 -15.87 4.33
CA SER A 81 -7.83 -14.90 5.32
C SER A 81 -6.87 -14.82 6.51
N GLU A 82 -6.48 -15.97 7.08
CA GLU A 82 -5.50 -16.00 8.19
C GLU A 82 -4.16 -15.38 7.78
N HIS A 83 -3.68 -15.69 6.59
CA HIS A 83 -2.43 -15.12 6.06
C HIS A 83 -2.47 -13.60 5.98
N PHE A 84 -3.55 -13.03 5.42
CA PHE A 84 -3.68 -11.57 5.34
C PHE A 84 -3.94 -10.92 6.71
N SER A 85 -4.58 -11.61 7.64
CA SER A 85 -4.73 -11.15 9.03
C SER A 85 -3.37 -10.98 9.71
N LYS A 86 -2.47 -11.96 9.57
CA LYS A 86 -1.09 -11.86 10.07
C LYS A 86 -0.34 -10.68 9.44
N ILE A 87 -0.43 -10.50 8.12
CA ILE A 87 0.20 -9.36 7.44
C ILE A 87 -0.36 -8.04 7.99
N ARG A 88 -1.69 -7.93 8.16
CA ARG A 88 -2.33 -6.72 8.68
C ARG A 88 -1.85 -6.37 10.09
N GLN A 89 -1.66 -7.37 10.96
CA GLN A 89 -1.12 -7.15 12.30
C GLN A 89 0.30 -6.58 12.26
N TYR A 90 1.18 -7.12 11.40
CA TYR A 90 2.53 -6.57 11.23
C TYR A 90 2.53 -5.15 10.67
N GLU A 91 1.67 -4.85 9.70
CA GLU A 91 1.53 -3.49 9.16
C GLU A 91 1.04 -2.49 10.22
N LEU A 92 0.07 -2.88 11.06
CA LEU A 92 -0.43 -2.03 12.15
C LEU A 92 0.66 -1.78 13.22
N ALA A 93 1.42 -2.81 13.58
CA ALA A 93 2.53 -2.68 14.53
C ALA A 93 3.64 -1.75 14.00
N GLN A 94 3.93 -1.79 12.69
CA GLN A 94 4.89 -0.87 12.06
C GLN A 94 4.37 0.57 12.07
N GLN A 95 3.09 0.77 11.74
CA GLN A 95 2.46 2.09 11.74
C GLN A 95 2.48 2.75 13.13
N GLU A 96 2.30 1.96 14.20
CA GLU A 96 2.37 2.46 15.57
C GLU A 96 3.78 2.97 15.92
N MET A 97 4.82 2.27 15.50
CA MET A 97 6.22 2.68 15.70
C MET A 97 6.59 3.95 14.93
N ASP A 98 6.10 4.10 13.70
CA ASP A 98 6.32 5.28 12.87
C ASP A 98 5.60 6.53 13.43
N SER A 99 4.43 6.33 14.06
CA SER A 99 3.64 7.42 14.66
C SER A 99 4.30 8.06 15.89
N ILE A 100 5.19 7.36 16.59
CA ILE A 100 5.81 7.81 17.85
C ILE A 100 7.02 8.75 17.61
N CYS A 101 7.59 8.78 16.40
CA CYS A 101 8.72 9.66 16.06
C CYS A 101 8.33 10.93 15.27
N GLY A 102 7.06 11.08 14.88
CA GLY A 102 6.62 12.11 13.92
C GLY A 102 5.82 13.30 14.47
N SER A 103 5.72 13.49 15.79
CA SER A 103 4.85 14.54 16.35
C SER A 103 5.63 15.75 16.88
N THR A 104 6.13 16.58 15.97
CA THR A 104 6.16 18.05 16.19
C THR A 104 5.76 18.72 14.89
N SER A 105 4.50 18.54 14.51
CA SER A 105 3.82 19.44 13.58
C SER A 105 3.26 20.60 14.39
N VAL A 106 3.97 21.72 14.34
CA VAL A 106 3.51 23.02 14.82
C VAL A 106 2.17 23.36 14.14
N ILE A 107 1.11 23.46 14.94
CA ILE A 107 -0.10 24.17 14.56
C ILE A 107 0.25 25.66 14.66
N THR A 108 0.35 26.35 13.53
CA THR A 108 0.34 27.83 13.54
C THR A 108 -0.78 28.31 12.64
N THR A 109 -1.79 28.83 13.32
CA THR A 109 -2.90 29.65 12.86
C THR A 109 -2.44 30.76 11.91
N SER A 110 -3.25 30.98 10.88
CA SER A 110 -3.32 32.16 10.00
C SER A 110 -2.72 33.47 10.54
N SER A 111 -1.76 34.06 9.82
CA SER A 111 -1.82 35.44 9.32
C SER A 111 -0.51 35.92 8.69
N SER A 112 -0.69 36.80 7.71
CA SER A 112 0.27 37.57 6.91
C SER A 112 1.43 38.21 7.69
N THR A 113 2.62 38.24 7.05
CA THR A 113 3.65 39.31 6.98
C THR A 113 5.09 38.80 7.23
N VAL A 114 5.97 39.09 6.27
CA VAL A 114 7.42 38.74 6.10
C VAL A 114 8.37 39.62 6.96
N PRO A 115 9.74 39.46 6.97
CA PRO A 115 10.65 38.32 6.68
C PRO A 115 11.84 38.15 7.72
N ILE A 116 12.77 37.23 7.41
CA ILE A 116 14.18 37.06 7.93
C ILE A 116 14.29 36.22 9.22
N THR A 117 14.91 35.04 9.23
CA THR A 117 16.38 34.88 9.35
C THR A 117 16.85 33.48 8.91
N THR A 118 17.97 33.46 8.19
CA THR A 118 18.83 32.33 7.81
C THR A 118 19.02 31.27 8.89
N ILE A 119 18.73 30.01 8.57
CA ILE A 119 19.46 28.86 9.11
C ILE A 119 19.62 27.83 8.00
N THR A 120 20.82 27.80 7.41
CA THR A 120 21.31 26.68 6.62
C THR A 120 21.41 25.46 7.53
N SER A 121 20.54 24.48 7.34
CA SER A 121 20.73 23.14 7.90
C SER A 121 20.59 22.13 6.77
N THR A 122 21.73 21.84 6.14
CA THR A 122 21.88 20.72 5.20
C THR A 122 21.84 19.42 5.99
N SER A 123 20.64 18.92 6.27
CA SER A 123 20.48 17.55 6.76
C SER A 123 20.37 16.63 5.55
N VAL A 124 21.53 16.11 5.13
CA VAL A 124 21.63 14.96 4.24
C VAL A 124 21.07 13.76 5.00
N CYS A 125 19.82 13.40 4.72
CA CYS A 125 19.22 12.17 5.20
C CYS A 125 19.85 10.99 4.45
N HIS A 126 21.00 10.52 4.93
CA HIS A 126 21.64 9.31 4.44
C HIS A 126 20.77 8.10 4.82
N VAL A 127 20.01 7.58 3.85
CA VAL A 127 19.25 6.34 3.96
C VAL A 127 20.22 5.18 4.15
N MET A 128 20.43 4.73 5.39
CA MET A 128 20.97 3.40 5.62
C MET A 128 19.85 2.39 5.40
N LYS A 129 19.87 1.75 4.22
CA LYS A 129 19.05 0.57 3.92
C LYS A 129 19.55 -0.58 4.80
N SER A 130 18.93 -0.75 5.97
CA SER A 130 19.21 -1.89 6.84
C SER A 130 18.69 -3.18 6.20
N ASN A 131 19.60 -4.10 5.88
CA ASN A 131 19.31 -5.44 5.35
C ASN A 131 18.78 -6.39 6.44
N VAL A 132 17.63 -6.06 7.04
CA VAL A 132 17.00 -6.87 8.11
C VAL A 132 16.55 -8.25 7.59
N ARG A 133 16.47 -8.45 6.27
CA ARG A 133 16.03 -9.73 5.67
C ARG A 133 17.05 -10.85 5.77
N VAL A 134 18.34 -10.56 5.99
CA VAL A 134 19.36 -11.61 6.09
C VAL A 134 19.37 -12.25 7.48
N SER A 135 19.01 -11.51 8.54
CA SER A 135 19.03 -12.02 9.91
C SER A 135 17.85 -12.95 10.22
N LEU A 136 16.66 -12.68 9.67
CA LEU A 136 15.48 -13.54 9.90
C LEU A 136 15.59 -14.91 9.20
N LEU A 137 16.38 -15.01 8.12
CA LEU A 137 16.59 -16.30 7.43
C LEU A 137 17.51 -17.25 8.22
N LEU A 138 18.38 -16.73 9.09
CA LEU A 138 19.31 -17.55 9.89
C LEU A 138 18.70 -18.11 11.17
N LEU A 139 17.55 -17.59 11.62
CA LEU A 139 16.86 -18.06 12.83
C LEU A 139 15.75 -19.09 12.56
N LEU A 140 15.45 -19.37 11.28
CA LEU A 140 14.45 -20.38 10.89
C LEU A 140 15.07 -21.74 10.49
N PHE A 141 16.39 -21.88 10.57
CA PHE A 141 17.13 -23.11 10.27
C PHE A 141 18.03 -23.59 11.43
N ASN A 142 17.66 -23.29 12.69
CA ASN A 142 18.20 -23.98 13.87
C ASN A 142 17.07 -24.68 14.62
#